data_AF-A0AAJ6Z4M3-F1
#
_entry.id   AF-A0AAJ6Z4M3-F1
#
_cell.length_a   1.000
_cell.length_b   1.000
_cell.length_c   1.000
_cell.angle_alpha   90.00
_cell.angle_beta   90.00
_cell.angle_gamma   90.00
#
_symmetry.space_group_name_H-M   'P 1'
#
loop_
_entity.id
_entity.type
_entity.pdbx_description
1 polymer ?
#
loop_
_entity_poly.entity_id
_entity_poly.type
_entity_poly.pdbx_seq_one_letter_code
_entity_poly.pdbx_strand_id
1 'polypeptide(L)'
;MNFSHNISKSSLRSSSSSSKSIYQSEEIIKLENIIETLQHNNETLKKSLEKRDTAIAILTREKEKIYEELKCAQRTNRNLYQQLTDERDIHFKEKEYLVQDIKRLSIRRETNTIFETRCEGERIFSSLEEEIQEKDRIIYNICTKYLKVKSSKMSLQKRFIKLQKQSKKMCDNIVSILEENREVLDALLNRLLKMSHISKPGKKFIKLLQINTRLHYENTQLKIQMTHENEISSRRGLSVSNIKFQKNNIFEDKDKNVLITKTPQLRRSLSTNATYFIRRHGGLTNFKSLHNSLSPHFRKEICKSKSDSNLAYFK
;
A
#
# COMPACT_ATOMS: atom_id res chain seq x y z
N MET A 1 -48.00 9.65 -102.91
CA MET A 1 -49.31 9.63 -103.59
C MET A 1 -49.24 10.54 -104.79
N ASN A 2 -49.47 9.98 -105.97
CA ASN A 2 -49.46 10.65 -107.26
C ASN A 2 -50.76 11.46 -107.40
N PHE A 3 -50.68 12.75 -107.70
CA PHE A 3 -51.82 13.51 -108.21
C PHE A 3 -51.60 13.84 -109.69
N SER A 4 -52.34 13.07 -110.48
CA SER A 4 -52.55 13.18 -111.91
C SER A 4 -53.22 14.49 -112.31
N HIS A 5 -52.70 15.08 -113.38
CA HIS A 5 -53.43 15.60 -114.54
C HIS A 5 -54.92 15.93 -114.35
N ASN A 6 -55.28 17.20 -114.54
CA ASN A 6 -56.49 17.58 -115.26
C ASN A 6 -56.24 18.90 -116.01
N ILE A 7 -55.96 18.74 -117.31
CA ILE A 7 -55.90 19.83 -118.29
C ILE A 7 -57.30 19.91 -118.90
N SER A 8 -58.07 20.95 -118.57
CA SER A 8 -59.29 21.29 -119.29
C SER A 8 -59.02 22.47 -120.23
N LYS A 9 -58.89 22.14 -121.53
CA LYS A 9 -58.95 23.09 -122.64
C LYS A 9 -60.42 23.33 -122.98
N SER A 10 -60.91 24.55 -122.86
CA SER A 10 -62.18 24.97 -123.49
C SER A 10 -61.96 26.18 -124.39
N SER A 11 -61.92 25.85 -125.68
CA SER A 11 -62.40 26.58 -126.86
C SER A 11 -62.67 28.08 -126.77
N LEU A 12 -61.86 28.81 -127.53
CA LEU A 12 -62.13 30.16 -128.05
C LEU A 12 -63.36 30.15 -128.97
N ARG A 13 -64.27 31.13 -128.80
CA ARG A 13 -65.18 31.59 -129.85
C ARG A 13 -65.50 33.07 -129.63
N SER A 14 -65.01 33.87 -130.57
CA SER A 14 -65.17 35.33 -130.69
C SER A 14 -66.61 35.76 -130.94
N SER A 15 -67.01 36.92 -130.41
CA SER A 15 -67.52 38.09 -131.19
C SER A 15 -67.78 39.32 -130.30
N SER A 16 -67.83 40.49 -130.95
CA SER A 16 -68.23 41.86 -130.51
C SER A 16 -67.15 42.77 -129.92
N SER A 17 -67.08 43.98 -130.48
CA SER A 17 -65.98 44.94 -130.48
C SER A 17 -66.53 46.32 -130.11
N SER A 18 -65.86 46.97 -129.16
CA SER A 18 -65.89 48.40 -128.74
C SER A 18 -66.21 48.69 -127.27
N SER A 19 -66.68 47.69 -126.49
CA SER A 19 -66.80 47.76 -125.01
C SER A 19 -65.89 46.76 -124.28
N LYS A 20 -65.12 45.94 -125.01
CA LYS A 20 -64.20 44.93 -124.46
C LYS A 20 -62.94 45.49 -123.80
N SER A 21 -62.45 46.68 -124.17
CA SER A 21 -61.19 47.20 -123.61
C SER A 21 -61.32 47.69 -122.16
N ILE A 22 -62.49 48.19 -121.76
CA ILE A 22 -62.75 48.67 -120.39
C ILE A 22 -63.02 47.49 -119.44
N TYR A 23 -63.79 46.48 -119.87
CA TYR A 23 -64.02 45.25 -119.09
C TYR A 23 -62.75 44.40 -118.96
N GLN A 24 -61.90 44.34 -119.99
CA GLN A 24 -60.58 43.71 -119.88
C GLN A 24 -59.68 44.45 -118.90
N SER A 25 -59.74 45.79 -118.84
CA SER A 25 -58.96 46.60 -117.90
C SER A 25 -59.35 46.36 -116.43
N GLU A 26 -60.63 46.28 -116.09
CA GLU A 26 -61.07 45.99 -114.72
C GLU A 26 -60.76 44.56 -114.28
N GLU A 27 -60.85 43.60 -115.20
CA GLU A 27 -60.49 42.20 -114.95
C GLU A 27 -58.98 42.05 -114.71
N ILE A 28 -58.15 42.78 -115.47
CA ILE A 28 -56.69 42.86 -115.25
C ILE A 28 -56.37 43.41 -113.85
N ILE A 29 -57.00 44.51 -113.42
CA ILE A 29 -56.76 45.10 -112.08
C ILE A 29 -57.17 44.13 -110.96
N LYS A 30 -58.29 43.40 -111.12
CA LYS A 30 -58.70 42.37 -110.15
C LYS A 30 -57.71 41.22 -110.08
N LEU A 31 -57.21 40.76 -111.24
CA LEU A 31 -56.20 39.72 -111.31
C LEU A 31 -54.87 40.17 -110.70
N GLU A 32 -54.46 41.42 -110.91
CA GLU A 32 -53.27 42.02 -110.28
C GLU A 32 -53.40 42.07 -108.75
N ASN A 33 -54.54 42.53 -108.22
CA ASN A 33 -54.81 42.51 -106.77
C ASN A 33 -54.81 41.07 -106.20
N ILE A 34 -55.32 40.09 -106.94
CA ILE A 34 -55.27 38.68 -106.55
C ILE A 34 -53.81 38.18 -106.54
N ILE A 35 -53.00 38.57 -107.54
CA ILE A 35 -51.58 38.23 -107.60
C ILE A 35 -50.83 38.84 -106.41
N GLU A 36 -51.04 40.12 -106.10
CA GLU A 36 -50.39 40.80 -104.98
C GLU A 36 -50.77 40.18 -103.62
N THR A 37 -52.06 39.88 -103.41
CA THR A 37 -52.51 39.21 -102.19
C THR A 37 -51.97 37.78 -102.07
N LEU A 38 -51.89 37.03 -103.18
CA LEU A 38 -51.25 35.71 -103.20
C LEU A 38 -49.75 35.79 -102.94
N GLN A 39 -49.05 36.79 -103.47
CA GLN A 39 -47.64 37.03 -103.18
C GLN A 39 -47.42 37.35 -101.70
N HIS A 40 -48.21 38.26 -101.13
CA HIS A 40 -48.14 38.60 -99.71
C HIS A 40 -48.43 37.40 -98.80
N ASN A 41 -49.44 36.59 -99.14
CA ASN A 41 -49.75 35.36 -98.44
C ASN A 41 -48.61 34.34 -98.55
N ASN A 42 -48.01 34.17 -99.73
CA ASN A 42 -46.86 33.30 -99.92
C ASN A 42 -45.65 33.75 -99.07
N GLU A 43 -45.36 35.05 -99.01
CA GLU A 43 -44.28 35.59 -98.17
C GLU A 43 -44.54 35.37 -96.68
N THR A 44 -45.78 35.58 -96.24
CA THR A 44 -46.19 35.37 -94.84
C THR A 44 -46.10 33.89 -94.46
N LEU A 45 -46.59 33.01 -95.33
CA LEU A 45 -46.48 31.56 -95.16
C LEU A 45 -45.02 31.11 -95.13
N LYS A 46 -44.16 31.66 -96.00
CA LYS A 46 -42.72 31.37 -96.01
C LYS A 46 -42.06 31.76 -94.69
N LYS A 47 -42.29 32.98 -94.20
CA LYS A 47 -41.77 33.44 -92.89
C LYS A 47 -42.28 32.58 -91.73
N SER A 48 -43.55 32.17 -91.77
CA SER A 48 -44.15 31.26 -90.77
C SER A 48 -43.54 29.86 -90.81
N LEU A 49 -43.25 29.35 -92.00
CA LEU A 49 -42.60 28.06 -92.21
C LEU A 49 -41.16 28.08 -91.69
N GLU A 50 -40.37 29.10 -92.02
CA GLU A 50 -39.00 29.28 -91.51
C GLU A 50 -38.96 29.37 -89.97
N LYS A 51 -39.92 30.07 -89.34
CA LYS A 51 -40.05 30.12 -87.88
C LYS A 51 -40.39 28.76 -87.26
N ARG A 52 -41.24 27.96 -87.90
CA ARG A 52 -41.55 26.61 -87.43
C ARG A 52 -40.35 25.68 -87.60
N ASP A 53 -39.64 25.75 -88.72
CA ASP A 53 -38.45 24.92 -88.97
C ASP A 53 -37.34 25.21 -87.96
N THR A 54 -37.10 26.49 -87.64
CA THR A 54 -36.14 26.87 -86.59
C THR A 54 -36.57 26.39 -85.20
N ALA A 55 -37.85 26.49 -84.85
CA ALA A 55 -38.38 25.95 -83.59
C ALA A 55 -38.24 24.42 -83.50
N ILE A 56 -38.53 23.69 -84.60
CA ILE A 56 -38.34 22.24 -84.68
C ILE A 56 -36.87 21.87 -84.50
N ALA A 57 -35.94 22.60 -85.13
CA ALA A 57 -34.52 22.36 -84.97
C ALA A 57 -34.05 22.58 -83.52
N ILE A 58 -34.54 23.62 -82.84
CA ILE A 58 -34.24 23.88 -81.42
C ILE A 58 -34.79 22.75 -80.55
N LEU A 59 -36.08 22.40 -80.69
CA LEU A 59 -36.72 21.33 -79.91
C LEU A 59 -36.03 19.98 -80.12
N THR A 60 -35.55 19.70 -81.33
CA THR A 60 -34.83 18.46 -81.62
C THR A 60 -33.50 18.40 -80.87
N ARG A 61 -32.74 19.51 -80.83
CA ARG A 61 -31.49 19.61 -80.07
C ARG A 61 -31.72 19.53 -78.56
N GLU A 62 -32.75 20.19 -78.05
CA GLU A 62 -33.12 20.13 -76.62
C GLU A 62 -33.55 18.73 -76.20
N LYS A 63 -34.34 18.04 -77.05
CA LYS A 63 -34.71 16.64 -76.82
C LYS A 63 -33.48 15.73 -76.74
N GLU A 64 -32.53 15.89 -77.65
CA GLU A 64 -31.28 15.10 -77.66
C GLU A 64 -30.46 15.38 -76.38
N LYS A 65 -30.30 16.65 -76.02
CA LYS A 65 -29.61 17.06 -74.78
C LYS A 65 -30.23 16.43 -73.53
N ILE A 66 -31.55 16.53 -73.37
CA ILE A 66 -32.27 15.95 -72.22
C ILE A 66 -32.10 14.42 -72.19
N TYR A 67 -32.10 13.76 -73.36
CA TYR A 67 -31.91 12.32 -73.44
C TYR A 67 -30.51 11.89 -72.98
N GLU A 68 -29.48 12.65 -73.35
CA GLU A 68 -28.11 12.43 -72.87
C GLU A 68 -27.99 12.65 -71.35
N GLU A 69 -28.55 13.75 -70.84
CA GLU A 69 -28.58 14.05 -69.40
C GLU A 69 -29.28 12.94 -68.60
N LEU A 70 -30.42 12.44 -69.10
CA LEU A 70 -31.14 11.32 -68.49
C LEU A 70 -30.28 10.06 -68.45
N LYS A 71 -29.57 9.74 -69.54
CA LYS A 71 -28.69 8.57 -69.60
C LYS A 71 -27.51 8.71 -68.64
N CYS A 72 -26.95 9.90 -68.51
CA CYS A 72 -25.91 10.20 -67.52
C CYS A 72 -26.45 10.04 -66.09
N ALA A 73 -27.60 10.62 -65.77
CA ALA A 73 -28.24 10.50 -64.46
C ALA A 73 -28.58 9.04 -64.11
N GLN A 74 -29.02 8.24 -65.07
CA GLN A 74 -29.28 6.81 -64.85
C GLN A 74 -28.01 6.03 -64.51
N ARG A 75 -26.89 6.33 -65.19
CA ARG A 75 -25.60 5.68 -64.90
C ARG A 75 -25.08 6.08 -63.52
N THR A 76 -25.13 7.37 -63.19
CA THR A 76 -24.69 7.84 -61.87
C THR A 76 -25.55 7.25 -60.76
N ASN A 77 -26.86 7.17 -60.95
CA ASN A 77 -27.76 6.59 -59.96
C ASN A 77 -27.46 5.08 -59.73
N ARG A 78 -27.24 4.30 -60.80
CA ARG A 78 -26.80 2.91 -60.67
C ARG A 78 -25.48 2.77 -59.89
N ASN A 79 -24.50 3.63 -60.18
CA ASN A 79 -23.23 3.63 -59.46
C ASN A 79 -23.41 3.97 -57.97
N LEU A 80 -24.24 4.96 -57.65
CA LEU A 80 -24.52 5.34 -56.26
C LEU A 80 -25.24 4.22 -55.49
N TYR A 81 -26.19 3.53 -56.13
CA TYR A 81 -26.84 2.36 -55.52
C TYR A 81 -25.85 1.23 -55.24
N GLN A 82 -24.91 0.99 -56.15
CA GLN A 82 -23.87 -0.01 -55.94
C GLN A 82 -22.96 0.38 -54.77
N GLN A 83 -22.45 1.61 -54.75
CA GLN A 83 -21.62 2.12 -53.65
C GLN A 83 -22.34 2.02 -52.31
N LEU A 84 -23.62 2.38 -52.25
CA LEU A 84 -24.41 2.27 -51.02
C LEU A 84 -24.56 0.82 -50.55
N THR A 85 -24.67 -0.12 -51.48
CA THR A 85 -24.76 -1.55 -51.17
C THR A 85 -23.42 -2.08 -50.66
N ASP A 86 -22.32 -1.73 -51.34
CA ASP A 86 -20.97 -2.12 -50.95
C ASP A 86 -20.60 -1.59 -49.56
N GLU A 87 -20.92 -0.32 -49.26
CA GLU A 87 -20.71 0.30 -47.94
C GLU A 87 -21.52 -0.40 -46.85
N ARG A 88 -22.79 -0.75 -47.12
CA ARG A 88 -23.63 -1.50 -46.17
C ARG A 88 -23.02 -2.86 -45.85
N ASP A 89 -22.51 -3.56 -46.86
CA ASP A 89 -21.87 -4.87 -46.69
C ASP A 89 -20.56 -4.77 -45.90
N ILE A 90 -19.75 -3.74 -46.15
CA ILE A 90 -18.51 -3.46 -45.39
C ILE A 90 -18.86 -3.20 -43.93
N HIS A 91 -19.76 -2.26 -43.65
CA HIS A 91 -20.16 -1.94 -42.28
C HIS A 91 -20.79 -3.11 -41.53
N PHE A 92 -21.56 -3.96 -42.23
CA PHE A 92 -22.10 -5.17 -41.64
C PHE A 92 -20.98 -6.14 -41.22
N LYS A 93 -20.00 -6.40 -42.09
CA LYS A 93 -18.85 -7.26 -41.78
C LYS A 93 -17.99 -6.71 -40.64
N GLU A 94 -17.73 -5.40 -40.64
CA GLU A 94 -16.98 -4.74 -39.56
C GLU A 94 -17.70 -4.86 -38.23
N LYS A 95 -19.02 -4.61 -38.21
CA LYS A 95 -19.83 -4.76 -37.00
C LYS A 95 -19.75 -6.18 -36.45
N GLU A 96 -19.91 -7.20 -37.30
CA GLU A 96 -19.85 -8.60 -36.87
C GLU A 96 -18.45 -8.95 -36.33
N TYR A 97 -17.39 -8.48 -36.99
CA TYR A 97 -16.02 -8.65 -36.53
C TYR A 97 -15.81 -8.02 -35.13
N LEU A 98 -16.21 -6.77 -34.95
CA LEU A 98 -16.08 -6.06 -33.67
C LEU A 98 -16.88 -6.75 -32.55
N VAL A 99 -18.09 -7.22 -32.84
CA VAL A 99 -18.90 -7.97 -31.86
C VAL A 99 -18.21 -9.26 -31.44
N GLN A 100 -17.63 -10.00 -32.38
CA GLN A 100 -16.86 -11.21 -32.06
C GLN A 100 -15.61 -10.89 -31.24
N ASP A 101 -14.90 -9.81 -31.58
CA ASP A 101 -13.69 -9.40 -30.88
C ASP A 101 -13.99 -8.98 -29.44
N ILE A 102 -15.04 -8.19 -29.22
CA ILE A 102 -15.53 -7.80 -27.89
C ILE A 102 -15.90 -9.04 -27.06
N LYS A 103 -16.64 -10.01 -27.64
CA LYS A 103 -16.99 -11.25 -26.94
C LYS A 103 -15.74 -12.03 -26.53
N ARG A 104 -14.78 -12.19 -27.43
CA ARG A 104 -13.50 -12.88 -27.15
C ARG A 104 -12.72 -12.19 -26.03
N LEU A 105 -12.65 -10.86 -26.05
CA LEU A 105 -11.97 -10.08 -25.02
C LEU A 105 -12.68 -10.16 -23.67
N SER A 106 -14.02 -10.14 -23.64
CA SER A 106 -14.80 -10.30 -22.42
C SER A 106 -14.52 -11.63 -21.73
N ILE A 107 -14.58 -12.72 -22.51
CA ILE A 107 -14.29 -14.08 -22.01
C ILE A 107 -12.86 -14.14 -21.46
N ARG A 108 -11.87 -13.65 -22.22
CA ARG A 108 -10.46 -13.64 -21.77
C ARG A 108 -10.26 -12.85 -20.48
N ARG A 109 -10.96 -11.72 -20.33
CA ARG A 109 -10.86 -10.89 -19.13
C ARG A 109 -11.41 -11.63 -17.91
N GLU A 110 -12.59 -12.25 -18.03
CA GLU A 110 -13.20 -13.05 -16.96
C GLU A 110 -12.32 -14.24 -16.57
N THR A 111 -11.76 -14.97 -17.53
CA THR A 111 -10.88 -16.12 -17.21
C THR A 111 -9.59 -15.68 -16.51
N ASN A 112 -8.99 -14.57 -16.95
CA ASN A 112 -7.72 -14.10 -16.38
C ASN A 112 -7.91 -13.51 -14.98
N THR A 113 -8.96 -12.72 -14.74
CA THR A 113 -9.22 -12.15 -13.41
C THR A 113 -9.53 -13.22 -12.39
N ILE A 114 -10.29 -14.26 -12.76
CA ILE A 114 -10.60 -15.37 -11.85
C ILE A 114 -9.34 -16.17 -11.51
N PHE A 115 -8.49 -16.44 -12.49
CA PHE A 115 -7.28 -17.25 -12.29
C PHE A 115 -6.19 -16.51 -11.49
N GLU A 116 -5.88 -15.27 -11.86
CA GLU A 116 -4.85 -14.47 -11.20
C GLU A 116 -5.23 -14.16 -9.75
N THR A 117 -6.48 -13.70 -9.51
CA THR A 117 -6.92 -13.34 -8.14
C THR A 117 -6.93 -14.54 -7.20
N ARG A 118 -7.29 -15.73 -7.69
CA ARG A 118 -7.36 -16.95 -6.88
C ARG A 118 -5.98 -17.51 -6.55
N CYS A 119 -5.09 -17.62 -7.54
CA CYS A 119 -3.74 -18.14 -7.31
C CYS A 119 -2.84 -17.19 -6.50
N GLU A 120 -2.94 -15.88 -6.73
CA GLU A 120 -2.19 -14.87 -5.97
C GLU A 120 -2.67 -14.85 -4.52
N GLY A 121 -4.00 -14.88 -4.31
CA GLY A 121 -4.62 -14.96 -2.99
C GLY A 121 -4.16 -16.20 -2.22
N GLU A 122 -4.27 -17.39 -2.80
CA GLU A 122 -3.87 -18.66 -2.16
C GLU A 122 -2.38 -18.67 -1.77
N ARG A 123 -1.50 -18.11 -2.60
CA ARG A 123 -0.06 -18.00 -2.29
C ARG A 123 0.20 -17.04 -1.13
N ILE A 124 -0.44 -15.88 -1.13
CA ILE A 124 -0.30 -14.89 -0.06
C ILE A 124 -0.83 -15.47 1.26
N PHE A 125 -1.99 -16.13 1.23
CA PHE A 125 -2.57 -16.78 2.42
C PHE A 125 -1.65 -17.87 2.97
N SER A 126 -1.10 -18.74 2.11
CA SER A 126 -0.18 -19.81 2.52
C SER A 126 1.10 -19.24 3.14
N SER A 127 1.70 -18.21 2.51
CA SER A 127 2.88 -17.54 3.05
C SER A 127 2.61 -16.86 4.39
N LEU A 128 1.43 -16.27 4.57
CA LEU A 128 1.05 -15.62 5.82
C LEU A 128 0.83 -16.65 6.94
N GLU A 129 0.23 -17.78 6.61
CA GLU A 129 0.01 -18.89 7.54
C GLU A 129 1.35 -19.48 8.03
N GLU A 130 2.31 -19.68 7.12
CA GLU A 130 3.67 -20.10 7.48
C GLU A 130 4.37 -19.08 8.39
N GLU A 131 4.26 -17.78 8.10
CA GLU A 131 4.86 -16.75 8.95
C GLU A 131 4.23 -16.75 10.35
N ILE A 132 2.91 -16.85 10.47
CA ILE A 132 2.20 -16.90 11.75
C ILE A 132 2.67 -18.11 12.57
N GLN A 133 2.74 -19.30 11.95
CA GLN A 133 3.20 -20.51 12.63
C GLN A 133 4.66 -20.37 13.13
N GLU A 134 5.54 -19.73 12.37
CA GLU A 134 6.92 -19.49 12.80
C GLU A 134 6.99 -18.50 13.96
N LYS A 135 6.20 -17.41 13.94
CA LYS A 135 6.13 -16.46 15.05
C LYS A 135 5.61 -17.13 16.32
N ASP A 136 4.60 -17.98 16.22
CA ASP A 136 4.05 -18.72 17.36
C ASP A 136 5.09 -19.66 17.98
N ARG A 137 5.88 -20.36 17.16
CA ARG A 137 7.01 -21.19 17.63
C ARG A 137 8.06 -20.35 18.37
N ILE A 138 8.40 -19.18 17.84
CA ILE A 138 9.35 -18.25 18.48
C ILE A 138 8.82 -17.77 19.84
N ILE A 139 7.55 -17.35 19.89
CA ILE A 139 6.89 -16.90 21.13
C ILE A 139 6.90 -18.02 22.17
N TYR A 140 6.49 -19.23 21.79
CA TYR A 140 6.49 -20.39 22.67
C TYR A 140 7.88 -20.66 23.27
N ASN A 141 8.94 -20.59 22.44
CA ASN A 141 10.32 -20.77 22.88
C ASN A 141 10.77 -19.69 23.86
N ILE A 142 10.44 -18.42 23.59
CA ILE A 142 10.76 -17.31 24.48
C ILE A 142 10.04 -17.47 25.82
N CYS A 143 8.74 -17.77 25.81
CA CYS A 143 7.96 -18.01 27.01
C CYS A 143 8.55 -19.15 27.85
N THR A 144 8.95 -20.25 27.20
CA THR A 144 9.58 -21.39 27.88
C THR A 144 10.92 -21.00 28.53
N LYS A 145 11.78 -20.26 27.82
CA LYS A 145 13.04 -19.75 28.37
C LYS A 145 12.80 -18.81 29.55
N TYR A 146 11.83 -17.90 29.43
CA TYR A 146 11.45 -16.98 30.51
C TYR A 146 10.98 -17.73 31.75
N LEU A 147 10.15 -18.77 31.60
CA LEU A 147 9.69 -19.58 32.73
C LEU A 147 10.85 -20.30 33.43
N LYS A 148 11.82 -20.86 32.68
CA LYS A 148 13.03 -21.48 33.25
C LYS A 148 13.89 -20.48 34.03
N VAL A 149 14.03 -19.26 33.53
CA VAL A 149 14.76 -18.19 34.23
C VAL A 149 14.00 -17.76 35.49
N LYS A 150 12.67 -17.61 35.38
CA LYS A 150 11.80 -17.25 36.51
C LYS A 150 11.86 -18.30 37.63
N SER A 151 11.80 -19.59 37.30
CA SER A 151 11.93 -20.67 38.29
C SER A 151 13.31 -20.69 38.94
N SER A 152 14.37 -20.49 38.15
CA SER A 152 15.75 -20.42 38.64
C SER A 152 15.95 -19.24 39.60
N LYS A 153 15.44 -18.06 39.25
CA LYS A 153 15.44 -16.87 40.11
C LYS A 153 14.74 -17.14 41.44
N MET A 154 13.54 -17.75 41.40
CA MET A 154 12.81 -18.09 42.62
C MET A 154 13.56 -19.09 43.50
N SER A 155 14.20 -20.10 42.90
CA SER A 155 15.04 -21.07 43.61
C SER A 155 16.24 -20.40 44.29
N LEU A 156 16.96 -19.55 43.56
CA LEU A 156 18.09 -18.77 44.09
C LEU A 156 17.67 -17.85 45.22
N GLN A 157 16.54 -17.14 45.07
CA GLN A 157 16.00 -16.28 46.10
C GLN A 157 15.66 -17.05 47.38
N LYS A 158 15.04 -18.24 47.27
CA LYS A 158 14.77 -19.12 48.41
C LYS A 158 16.07 -19.58 49.09
N ARG A 159 17.06 -20.01 48.32
CA ARG A 159 18.37 -20.43 48.85
C ARG A 159 19.10 -19.29 49.55
N PHE A 160 19.05 -18.09 48.98
CA PHE A 160 19.64 -16.90 49.56
C PHE A 160 18.98 -16.52 50.89
N ILE A 161 17.65 -16.52 50.98
CA ILE A 161 16.92 -16.29 52.23
C ILE A 161 17.32 -17.34 53.29
N LYS A 162 17.45 -18.61 52.90
CA LYS A 162 17.87 -19.68 53.80
C LYS A 162 19.30 -19.44 54.33
N LEU A 163 20.24 -19.12 53.46
CA LEU A 163 21.62 -18.81 53.83
C LEU A 163 21.70 -17.59 54.73
N GLN A 164 20.93 -16.53 54.44
CA GLN A 164 20.88 -15.35 55.28
C GLN A 164 20.40 -15.67 56.70
N LYS A 165 19.35 -16.49 56.83
CA LYS A 165 18.86 -16.95 58.14
C LYS A 165 19.91 -17.78 58.89
N GLN A 166 20.63 -18.65 58.18
CA GLN A 166 21.71 -19.46 58.77
C GLN A 166 22.88 -18.58 59.25
N SER A 167 23.31 -17.62 58.44
CA SER A 167 24.37 -16.66 58.79
C SER A 167 23.99 -15.86 60.02
N LYS A 168 22.77 -15.30 60.06
CA LYS A 168 22.27 -14.57 61.24
C LYS A 168 22.29 -15.44 62.50
N LYS A 169 21.76 -16.66 62.41
CA LYS A 169 21.77 -17.61 63.55
C LYS A 169 23.19 -17.93 64.01
N MET A 170 24.15 -18.08 63.09
CA MET A 170 25.55 -18.32 63.42
C MET A 170 26.17 -17.12 64.14
N CYS A 171 25.91 -15.88 63.68
CA CYS A 171 26.35 -14.67 64.36
C CYS A 171 25.75 -14.56 65.76
N ASP A 172 24.45 -14.80 65.91
CA ASP A 172 23.76 -14.79 67.21
C ASP A 172 24.39 -15.81 68.18
N ASN A 173 24.68 -17.03 67.70
CA ASN A 173 25.37 -18.06 68.47
C ASN A 173 26.79 -17.63 68.89
N ILE A 174 27.57 -17.02 67.98
CA ILE A 174 28.93 -16.54 68.30
C ILE A 174 28.88 -15.45 69.38
N VAL A 175 27.93 -14.52 69.28
CA VAL A 175 27.76 -13.47 70.29
C VAL A 175 27.39 -14.07 71.65
N SER A 176 26.49 -15.07 71.69
CA SER A 176 26.14 -15.79 72.93
C SER A 176 27.37 -16.46 73.55
N ILE A 177 28.15 -17.20 72.77
CA ILE A 177 29.36 -17.89 73.26
C ILE A 177 30.41 -16.87 73.77
N LEU A 178 30.56 -15.73 73.09
CA LEU A 178 31.47 -14.68 73.54
C LEU A 178 30.98 -14.02 74.82
N GLU A 179 29.66 -13.87 75.01
CA GLU A 179 29.07 -13.36 76.23
C GLU A 179 29.29 -14.32 77.40
N GLU A 180 29.00 -15.60 77.21
CA GLU A 180 29.24 -16.67 78.20
C GLU A 180 30.73 -16.71 78.59
N ASN A 181 31.65 -16.69 77.61
CA ASN A 181 33.08 -16.68 77.88
C ASN A 181 33.53 -15.41 78.62
N ARG A 182 32.96 -14.24 78.27
CA ARG A 182 33.22 -12.98 78.97
C ARG A 182 32.79 -13.08 80.43
N GLU A 183 31.59 -13.58 80.71
CA GLU A 183 31.07 -13.75 82.07
C GLU A 183 31.93 -14.71 82.91
N VAL A 184 32.36 -15.82 82.32
CA VAL A 184 33.27 -16.78 82.98
C VAL A 184 34.63 -16.14 83.26
N LEU A 185 35.22 -15.41 82.30
CA LEU A 185 36.48 -14.71 82.48
C LEU A 185 36.37 -13.61 83.54
N ASP A 186 35.31 -12.82 83.52
CA ASP A 186 35.07 -11.78 84.53
C ASP A 186 34.93 -12.39 85.93
N ALA A 187 34.23 -13.52 86.08
CA ALA A 187 34.12 -14.24 87.33
C ALA A 187 35.49 -14.73 87.85
N LEU A 188 36.33 -15.30 86.97
CA LEU A 188 37.68 -15.76 87.31
C LEU A 188 38.61 -14.58 87.68
N LEU A 189 38.59 -13.49 86.90
CA LEU A 189 39.40 -12.30 87.16
C LEU A 189 38.97 -11.60 88.45
N ASN A 190 37.66 -11.54 88.73
CA ASN A 190 37.13 -11.02 90.00
C ASN A 190 37.53 -11.89 91.19
N ARG A 191 37.53 -13.22 91.03
CA ARG A 191 38.03 -14.14 92.06
C ARG A 191 39.52 -13.90 92.35
N LEU A 192 40.34 -13.76 91.31
CA LEU A 192 41.76 -13.43 91.43
C LEU A 192 41.95 -12.10 92.16
N LEU A 193 41.25 -11.02 91.77
CA LEU A 193 41.36 -9.70 92.42
C LEU A 193 41.08 -9.71 93.93
N LYS A 194 40.20 -10.61 94.40
CA LYS A 194 39.84 -10.80 95.81
C LYS A 194 40.89 -11.58 96.60
N MET A 195 41.86 -12.23 95.96
CA MET A 195 42.93 -12.94 96.66
C MET A 195 43.88 -11.96 97.37
N SER A 196 44.20 -12.26 98.63
CA SER A 196 45.02 -11.43 99.52
C SER A 196 46.48 -11.27 99.06
N HIS A 197 47.03 -12.26 98.34
CA HIS A 197 48.46 -12.35 98.01
C HIS A 197 48.88 -11.63 96.71
N ILE A 198 47.98 -10.97 95.99
CA ILE A 198 48.31 -10.32 94.72
C ILE A 198 48.86 -8.91 94.95
N SER A 199 50.04 -8.64 94.38
CA SER A 199 50.71 -7.34 94.43
C SER A 199 49.87 -6.22 93.75
N LYS A 200 50.09 -4.97 94.16
CA LYS A 200 49.39 -3.80 93.54
C LYS A 200 49.55 -3.74 92.01
N PRO A 201 50.75 -3.99 91.41
CA PRO A 201 50.90 -4.07 89.96
C PRO A 201 50.10 -5.22 89.33
N GLY A 202 50.07 -6.40 89.96
CA GLY A 202 49.27 -7.54 89.50
C GLY A 202 47.78 -7.24 89.45
N LYS A 203 47.23 -6.53 90.45
CA LYS A 203 45.83 -6.08 90.45
C LYS A 203 45.53 -5.10 89.30
N LYS A 204 46.47 -4.21 88.94
CA LYS A 204 46.31 -3.32 87.78
C LYS A 204 46.28 -4.11 86.46
N PHE A 205 47.16 -5.11 86.32
CA PHE A 205 47.20 -5.97 85.15
C PHE A 205 45.89 -6.78 84.98
N ILE A 206 45.36 -7.36 86.06
CA ILE A 206 44.09 -8.10 86.02
C ILE A 206 42.92 -7.19 85.62
N LYS A 207 42.87 -5.94 86.11
CA LYS A 207 41.88 -4.96 85.66
C LYS A 207 42.01 -4.60 84.17
N LEU A 208 43.23 -4.50 83.66
CA LEU A 208 43.48 -4.29 82.23
C LEU A 208 42.98 -5.47 81.39
N LEU A 209 43.17 -6.70 81.86
CA LEU A 209 42.63 -7.90 81.20
C LEU A 209 41.09 -7.88 81.14
N GLN A 210 40.40 -7.47 82.22
CA GLN A 210 38.94 -7.31 82.21
C GLN A 210 38.47 -6.30 81.15
N ILE A 211 39.11 -5.13 81.11
CA ILE A 211 38.81 -4.07 80.12
C ILE A 211 39.05 -4.61 78.69
N ASN A 212 40.17 -5.28 78.46
CA ASN A 212 40.53 -5.83 77.17
C ASN A 212 39.51 -6.89 76.70
N THR A 213 39.08 -7.78 77.60
CA THR A 213 38.08 -8.82 77.30
C THR A 213 36.74 -8.19 76.89
N ARG A 214 36.30 -7.15 77.60
CA ARG A 214 35.09 -6.39 77.25
C ARG A 214 35.21 -5.70 75.88
N LEU A 215 36.35 -5.06 75.60
CA LEU A 215 36.62 -4.44 74.31
C LEU A 215 36.62 -5.45 73.16
N HIS A 216 37.09 -6.69 73.37
CA HIS A 216 37.02 -7.73 72.35
C HIS A 216 35.58 -8.17 72.04
N TYR A 217 34.73 -8.28 73.06
CA TYR A 217 33.31 -8.56 72.90
C TYR A 217 32.63 -7.44 72.09
N GLU A 218 32.77 -6.17 72.53
CA GLU A 218 32.18 -5.01 71.87
C GLU A 218 32.67 -4.86 70.41
N ASN A 219 33.97 -5.02 70.17
CA ASN A 219 34.52 -5.00 68.81
C ASN A 219 33.94 -6.09 67.90
N THR A 220 33.64 -7.27 68.45
CA THR A 220 33.08 -8.36 67.65
C THR A 220 31.62 -8.10 67.30
N GLN A 221 30.83 -7.56 68.24
CA GLN A 221 29.46 -7.11 67.97
C GLN A 221 29.43 -6.02 66.89
N LEU A 222 30.31 -5.01 66.99
CA LEU A 222 30.41 -3.94 66.00
C LEU A 222 30.78 -4.46 64.61
N LYS A 223 31.71 -5.43 64.51
CA LYS A 223 32.05 -6.06 63.22
C LYS A 223 30.86 -6.77 62.59
N ILE A 224 30.07 -7.50 63.40
CA ILE A 224 28.85 -8.17 62.93
C ILE A 224 27.82 -7.13 62.44
N GLN A 225 27.62 -6.05 63.18
CA GLN A 225 26.71 -4.96 62.76
C GLN A 225 27.16 -4.31 61.45
N MET A 226 28.45 -3.98 61.31
CA MET A 226 28.98 -3.43 60.06
C MET A 226 28.81 -4.37 58.86
N THR A 227 28.99 -5.69 59.06
CA THR A 227 28.73 -6.66 57.98
C THR A 227 27.27 -6.65 57.55
N HIS A 228 26.33 -6.54 58.49
CA HIS A 228 24.90 -6.46 58.20
C HIS A 228 24.50 -5.16 57.48
N GLU A 229 25.07 -4.01 57.88
CA GLU A 229 24.82 -2.72 57.22
C GLU A 229 25.40 -2.66 55.79
N ASN A 230 26.57 -3.26 55.57
CA ASN A 230 27.17 -3.39 54.24
C ASN A 230 26.33 -4.29 53.31
N GLU A 231 25.75 -5.37 53.85
CA GLU A 231 24.80 -6.21 53.11
C GLU A 231 23.53 -5.44 52.71
N ILE A 232 22.98 -4.60 53.60
CA ILE A 232 21.79 -3.78 53.32
C ILE A 232 22.10 -2.70 52.27
N SER A 233 23.26 -2.06 52.35
CA SER A 233 23.68 -1.02 51.40
C SER A 233 23.89 -1.59 50.00
N SER A 234 24.48 -2.79 49.92
CA SER A 234 24.62 -3.55 48.67
C SER A 234 23.26 -3.90 48.03
N ARG A 235 22.21 -4.17 48.84
CA ARG A 235 20.84 -4.41 48.33
C ARG A 235 20.18 -3.17 47.73
N ARG A 236 20.56 -1.96 48.18
CA ARG A 236 19.97 -0.70 47.68
C ARG A 236 20.71 -0.14 46.46
N GLY A 237 21.72 -0.83 45.95
CA GLY A 237 22.54 -0.32 44.84
C GLY A 237 23.42 0.88 45.22
N LEU A 238 23.56 1.16 46.52
CA LEU A 238 24.46 2.19 47.04
C LEU A 238 25.80 1.52 47.33
N SER A 239 26.67 1.45 46.33
CA SER A 239 28.05 1.02 46.53
C SER A 239 28.78 2.10 47.34
N VAL A 240 28.97 1.89 48.64
CA VAL A 240 29.98 2.63 49.39
C VAL A 240 31.33 2.02 49.04
N SER A 241 31.91 2.48 47.94
CA SER A 241 33.33 2.31 47.68
C SER A 241 34.12 3.05 48.76
N ASN A 242 35.12 2.38 49.32
CA ASN A 242 36.20 2.88 50.20
C ASN A 242 35.99 2.72 51.70
N ILE A 243 36.27 1.52 52.22
CA ILE A 243 37.13 1.41 53.41
C ILE A 243 38.19 0.34 53.11
N LYS A 244 39.36 0.78 52.64
CA LYS A 244 40.58 -0.03 52.56
C LYS A 244 41.08 -0.30 53.98
N PHE A 245 40.89 -1.52 54.49
CA PHE A 245 41.83 -2.09 55.44
C PHE A 245 42.74 -3.06 54.69
N GLN A 246 43.87 -2.53 54.20
CA GLN A 246 45.01 -3.35 53.79
C GLN A 246 45.51 -4.08 55.04
N LYS A 247 45.24 -5.38 55.14
CA LYS A 247 46.08 -6.30 55.91
C LYS A 247 47.01 -6.97 54.91
N ASN A 248 48.29 -6.62 55.03
CA ASN A 248 49.40 -7.32 54.41
C ASN A 248 49.29 -8.82 54.74
N ASN A 249 49.34 -9.66 53.71
CA ASN A 249 50.05 -10.92 53.79
C ASN A 249 50.56 -11.29 52.39
N ILE A 250 51.89 -11.39 52.38
CA ILE A 250 52.77 -11.88 51.34
C ILE A 250 52.42 -13.35 51.09
N PHE A 251 52.22 -13.71 49.82
CA PHE A 251 52.69 -14.99 49.28
C PHE A 251 52.91 -14.80 47.79
N GLU A 252 54.18 -14.79 47.40
CA GLU A 252 54.61 -14.97 46.02
C GLU A 252 54.19 -16.37 45.57
N ASP A 253 53.69 -16.51 44.35
CA ASP A 253 54.26 -17.54 43.49
C ASP A 253 54.16 -17.14 42.02
N LYS A 254 55.26 -17.37 41.32
CA LYS A 254 55.52 -16.99 39.95
C LYS A 254 55.03 -18.06 38.98
N ASP A 255 54.87 -17.60 37.74
CA ASP A 255 54.93 -18.35 36.49
C ASP A 255 53.75 -19.25 36.08
N LYS A 256 53.01 -18.76 35.08
CA LYS A 256 53.13 -19.29 33.70
C LYS A 256 52.52 -18.33 32.66
N ASN A 257 53.41 -17.77 31.85
CA ASN A 257 53.12 -17.14 30.57
C ASN A 257 52.74 -18.21 29.53
N VAL A 258 51.67 -17.98 28.75
CA VAL A 258 51.64 -18.30 27.30
C VAL A 258 50.87 -17.20 26.55
N LEU A 259 51.68 -16.26 26.04
CA LEU A 259 51.70 -15.71 24.68
C LEU A 259 50.38 -15.52 23.89
N ILE A 260 49.85 -14.30 23.99
CA ILE A 260 49.60 -13.32 22.91
C ILE A 260 49.59 -13.85 21.45
N THR A 261 48.46 -13.64 20.76
CA THR A 261 48.46 -13.18 19.37
C THR A 261 47.57 -11.94 19.22
N LYS A 262 48.13 -10.95 18.53
CA LYS A 262 47.71 -9.55 18.44
C LYS A 262 46.74 -9.30 17.26
N THR A 263 45.86 -8.31 17.48
CA THR A 263 45.37 -7.25 16.54
C THR A 263 44.37 -7.63 15.43
N PRO A 264 43.56 -6.68 14.88
CA PRO A 264 43.67 -5.21 14.99
C PRO A 264 42.38 -4.45 15.38
N GLN A 265 42.58 -3.23 15.86
CA GLN A 265 41.58 -2.16 15.78
C GLN A 265 41.33 -1.80 14.32
N LEU A 266 40.06 -1.71 13.91
CA LEU A 266 39.66 -0.92 12.76
C LEU A 266 38.57 0.07 13.21
N ARG A 267 38.94 1.36 13.18
CA ARG A 267 38.00 2.49 13.08
C ARG A 267 37.42 2.54 11.65
N ARG A 268 36.29 3.27 11.54
CA ARG A 268 35.46 3.63 10.36
C ARG A 268 34.21 2.74 10.27
N SER A 269 32.99 3.24 10.17
CA SER A 269 32.44 4.60 10.07
C SER A 269 30.94 4.45 10.31
N LEU A 270 30.38 5.17 11.28
CA LEU A 270 28.92 5.23 11.46
C LEU A 270 28.33 5.99 10.27
N SER A 271 27.77 5.21 9.35
CA SER A 271 26.96 5.66 8.22
C SER A 271 25.78 6.50 8.73
N THR A 272 25.63 7.66 8.11
CA THR A 272 24.79 8.82 8.42
C THR A 272 23.28 8.61 8.23
N ASN A 273 22.76 7.38 8.31
CA ASN A 273 21.33 7.11 8.04
C ASN A 273 20.52 6.61 9.26
N ALA A 274 21.14 6.42 10.43
CA ALA A 274 20.42 5.95 11.63
C ALA A 274 19.83 7.08 12.51
N THR A 275 20.14 8.34 12.23
CA THR A 275 19.70 9.50 13.03
C THR A 275 18.45 10.21 12.49
N TYR A 276 17.88 9.77 11.37
CA TYR A 276 16.68 10.40 10.80
C TYR A 276 15.34 9.79 11.23
N PHE A 277 15.32 8.60 11.84
CA PHE A 277 14.08 7.96 12.29
C PHE A 277 13.71 8.20 13.75
N ILE A 278 14.65 8.65 14.58
CA ILE A 278 14.44 8.80 16.04
C ILE A 278 13.90 10.20 16.41
N ARG A 279 13.86 11.15 15.46
CA ARG A 279 13.45 12.55 15.75
C ARG A 279 11.98 12.88 15.42
N ARG A 280 11.18 11.96 14.87
CA ARG A 280 9.81 12.25 14.42
C ARG A 280 8.66 11.57 15.19
N HIS A 281 8.96 10.66 16.11
CA HIS A 281 7.94 10.14 17.04
C HIS A 281 8.45 10.27 18.46
N GLY A 282 7.85 11.23 19.18
CA GLY A 282 8.19 11.54 20.54
C GLY A 282 8.05 10.34 21.48
N GLY A 283 8.97 10.28 22.43
CA GLY A 283 8.70 9.88 23.80
C GLY A 283 8.18 8.46 24.01
N LEU A 284 9.10 7.59 24.40
CA LEU A 284 8.83 6.46 25.30
C LEU A 284 7.98 6.93 26.49
N THR A 285 6.66 6.80 26.39
CA THR A 285 5.76 6.89 27.53
C THR A 285 4.69 5.81 27.43
N ASN A 286 4.62 5.01 28.50
CA ASN A 286 3.50 4.20 28.93
C ASN A 286 3.34 2.79 28.35
N PHE A 287 3.83 1.82 29.14
CA PHE A 287 3.48 0.39 29.16
C PHE A 287 1.96 0.09 29.23
N LYS A 288 1.10 1.11 29.36
CA LYS A 288 -0.37 1.00 29.38
C LYS A 288 -1.00 0.85 27.99
N SER A 289 -0.33 1.22 26.90
CA SER A 289 -0.94 1.15 25.56
C SER A 289 -0.93 -0.25 24.93
N LEU A 290 -0.12 -1.18 25.45
CA LEU A 290 -0.03 -2.57 24.96
C LEU A 290 -1.25 -3.44 25.32
N HIS A 291 -2.16 -2.95 26.16
CA HIS A 291 -3.36 -3.71 26.57
C HIS A 291 -4.58 -3.54 25.67
N ASN A 292 -4.54 -2.61 24.69
CA ASN A 292 -5.69 -2.29 23.84
C ASN A 292 -5.72 -3.04 22.50
N SER A 293 -4.67 -3.80 22.15
CA SER A 293 -4.61 -4.58 20.90
C SER A 293 -4.96 -6.07 21.07
N LEU A 294 -5.28 -6.52 22.29
CA LEU A 294 -5.56 -7.93 22.58
C LEU A 294 -7.07 -8.19 22.68
N SER A 295 -7.54 -9.16 21.88
CA SER A 295 -8.93 -9.65 21.79
C SER A 295 -9.56 -9.89 23.18
N PRO A 296 -10.85 -9.55 23.40
CA PRO A 296 -11.56 -9.76 24.67
C PRO A 296 -11.49 -11.20 25.19
N HIS A 297 -11.30 -12.18 24.30
CA HIS A 297 -11.23 -13.59 24.67
C HIS A 297 -9.96 -13.94 25.48
N PHE A 298 -8.84 -13.27 25.20
CA PHE A 298 -7.56 -13.46 25.91
C PHE A 298 -7.54 -12.79 27.30
N ARG A 299 -8.40 -11.80 27.54
CA ARG A 299 -8.51 -11.10 28.84
C ARG A 299 -9.07 -12.00 29.95
N LYS A 300 -9.88 -13.02 29.61
CA LYS A 300 -10.49 -13.91 30.61
C LYS A 300 -9.54 -14.99 31.14
N GLU A 301 -8.51 -15.38 30.38
CA GLU A 301 -7.56 -16.40 30.83
C GLU A 301 -6.40 -15.84 31.64
N ILE A 302 -5.99 -14.60 31.38
CA ILE A 302 -4.86 -13.97 32.11
C ILE A 302 -5.28 -13.44 33.49
N CYS A 303 -6.58 -13.21 33.73
CA CYS A 303 -7.08 -12.60 34.97
C CYS A 303 -7.77 -13.58 35.95
N LYS A 304 -7.63 -14.90 35.79
CA LYS A 304 -8.22 -15.90 36.72
C LYS A 304 -7.26 -16.49 37.77
N SER A 305 -6.14 -15.83 38.08
CA SER A 305 -5.24 -16.28 39.16
C SER A 305 -5.05 -15.26 40.31
N LYS A 306 -6.08 -14.45 40.60
CA LYS A 306 -6.15 -13.67 41.84
C LYS A 306 -7.61 -13.52 42.29
N SER A 307 -8.16 -14.58 42.84
CA SER A 307 -9.17 -14.45 43.89
C SER A 307 -8.47 -14.50 45.24
N ASP A 308 -8.72 -13.45 46.01
CA ASP A 308 -9.17 -13.56 47.39
C ASP A 308 -8.23 -14.22 48.40
N SER A 309 -7.32 -13.41 48.92
CA SER A 309 -6.99 -13.46 50.33
C SER A 309 -6.46 -12.10 50.78
N ASN A 310 -7.10 -11.54 51.80
CA ASN A 310 -6.72 -10.37 52.60
C ASN A 310 -7.45 -9.06 52.26
N LEU A 311 -8.77 -9.07 52.44
CA LEU A 311 -9.45 -7.95 53.08
C LEU A 311 -10.11 -8.47 54.36
N ALA A 312 -9.36 -8.49 55.46
CA ALA A 312 -9.88 -8.71 56.81
C ALA A 312 -8.90 -8.13 57.85
N TYR A 313 -9.43 -7.28 58.74
CA TYR A 313 -8.84 -6.71 59.97
C TYR A 313 -7.71 -5.67 59.74
N PHE A 314 -7.76 -4.43 60.25
CA PHE A 314 -8.16 -3.89 61.57
C PHE A 314 -9.04 -2.64 61.39
N LYS A 315 -10.12 -2.44 62.16
CA LYS A 315 -10.17 -1.73 63.47
C LYS A 315 -9.50 -0.37 63.47
#